data_AF-A0A7S0IVK3-F1
#
_entry.id   AF-A0A7S0IVK3-F1
#
_cell.length_a   1.000
_cell.length_b   1.000
_cell.length_c   1.000
_cell.angle_alpha   90.00
_cell.angle_beta   90.00
_cell.angle_gamma   90.00
#
_symmetry.space_group_name_H-M   'P 1'
#
loop_
_entity.id
_entity.type
_entity.pdbx_description
1 polymer ?
#
loop_
_entity_poly.entity_id
_entity_poly.type
_entity_poly.pdbx_seq_one_letter_code
_entity_poly.pdbx_strand_id
1 'polypeptide(L)'
;MLALIHLAPLAALAPTWQVESDLGACARVARVFGVPICITPAGWRSTCRGDVRKCDHIANVLAQLLDNNEDGTPDEPELLQRMLARGYGMIVPNSEGERFSEPSTGYWQMTGLFETVLNSCDVPVHRGASSDRASWPSHRTPPAGVCASGRDATFEEVFHLLTEAAAELYPQLWGATFRSAAGLALQAANGGCGWGYLGNWIDPSSAGCSGQYAYNDATCGEACLVVEGIYWASISYLGGLYTTDRASDISNEWLMAAPDEGMPVVPSGVRNARSLQAGSAALYALVSDSTSVGHRWLPSVMPDGNYKGPGDLPPSPPPP
;
A
#
# COMPACT_ATOMS: atom_id res chain seq x y z
N MET A 1 29.88 -9.37 33.22
CA MET A 1 28.69 -8.50 33.23
C MET A 1 28.81 -7.59 32.00
N LEU A 2 28.27 -8.00 30.86
CA LEU A 2 28.16 -7.12 29.69
C LEU A 2 26.92 -6.25 29.88
N ALA A 3 27.08 -4.94 29.85
CA ALA A 3 25.98 -4.00 29.89
C ALA A 3 25.17 -4.13 28.59
N LEU A 4 23.88 -4.46 28.72
CA LEU A 4 22.90 -4.28 27.65
C LEU A 4 22.80 -2.77 27.39
N ILE A 5 23.29 -2.32 26.25
CA ILE A 5 22.99 -1.00 25.73
C ILE A 5 21.56 -1.07 25.20
N HIS A 6 20.61 -0.51 25.95
CA HIS A 6 19.28 -0.22 25.41
C HIS A 6 19.43 0.92 24.41
N LEU A 7 19.52 0.58 23.12
CA LEU A 7 19.23 1.53 22.05
C LEU A 7 17.77 1.97 22.23
N ALA A 8 17.56 3.27 22.45
CA ALA A 8 16.22 3.83 22.39
C ALA A 8 15.67 3.56 20.98
N PRO A 9 14.41 3.14 20.83
CA PRO A 9 13.82 3.00 19.51
C PRO A 9 13.87 4.38 18.84
N LEU A 10 14.43 4.44 17.62
CA LEU A 10 14.36 5.63 16.77
C LEU A 10 12.89 6.10 16.73
N ALA A 11 12.66 7.39 16.97
CA ALA A 11 11.32 7.93 16.98
C ALA A 11 10.73 7.89 15.55
N ALA A 12 9.45 7.60 15.43
CA ALA A 12 8.72 7.76 14.17
C ALA A 12 8.82 9.21 13.68
N LEU A 13 8.62 9.44 12.38
CA LEU A 13 8.26 10.75 11.87
C LEU A 13 7.05 11.24 12.67
N ALA A 14 7.20 12.42 13.25
CA ALA A 14 6.12 13.19 13.85
C ALA A 14 5.77 14.33 12.88
N PRO A 15 4.81 14.14 11.97
CA PRO A 15 4.46 15.15 10.98
C PRO A 15 3.99 16.43 11.66
N THR A 16 4.42 17.57 11.12
CA THR A 16 3.88 18.86 11.56
C THR A 16 2.60 19.15 10.80
N TRP A 17 1.46 19.10 11.50
CA TRP A 17 0.15 19.45 10.95
C TRP A 17 -0.15 20.94 11.12
N GLN A 18 -0.16 21.67 10.01
CA GLN A 18 -0.29 23.14 10.00
C GLN A 18 -1.40 23.62 9.06
N VAL A 19 -1.76 24.90 9.15
CA VAL A 19 -2.67 25.53 8.19
C VAL A 19 -1.85 26.06 7.03
N GLU A 20 -2.25 25.74 5.80
CA GLU A 20 -1.64 26.25 4.57
C GLU A 20 -2.69 27.01 3.76
N SER A 21 -2.47 28.31 3.53
CA SER A 21 -3.47 29.21 2.95
C SER A 21 -3.82 28.89 1.50
N ASP A 22 -2.88 28.32 0.76
CA ASP A 22 -3.02 27.84 -0.61
C ASP A 22 -3.84 26.55 -0.72
N LEU A 23 -4.01 25.82 0.39
CA LEU A 23 -4.83 24.62 0.49
C LEU A 23 -6.05 24.86 1.39
N GLY A 24 -6.81 25.91 1.10
CA GLY A 24 -7.96 26.35 1.91
C GLY A 24 -9.11 25.35 2.06
N ALA A 25 -9.13 24.27 1.28
CA ALA A 25 -10.04 23.13 1.46
C ALA A 25 -9.67 22.23 2.65
N CYS A 26 -8.40 22.29 3.09
CA CYS A 26 -7.86 21.47 4.17
C CYS A 26 -7.96 22.21 5.50
N ALA A 27 -8.28 21.49 6.58
CA ALA A 27 -8.14 22.05 7.92
C ALA A 27 -6.71 22.01 8.42
N ARG A 28 -5.98 20.94 8.08
CA ARG A 28 -4.54 20.81 8.34
C ARG A 28 -3.87 20.09 7.20
N VAL A 29 -2.61 20.46 6.99
CA VAL A 29 -1.73 19.89 5.99
C VAL A 29 -0.43 19.47 6.67
N ALA A 30 0.05 18.29 6.33
CA ALA A 30 1.44 17.89 6.53
C ALA A 30 2.05 17.62 5.15
N ARG A 31 3.38 17.71 5.04
CA ARG A 31 4.10 17.42 3.80
C ARG A 31 5.13 16.34 4.05
N VAL A 32 5.08 15.30 3.22
CA VAL A 32 6.03 14.18 3.24
C VAL A 32 6.82 14.26 1.94
N PHE A 33 8.12 14.53 2.03
CA PHE A 33 8.98 14.83 0.87
C PHE A 33 8.41 15.90 -0.08
N GLY A 34 7.60 16.83 0.45
CA GLY A 34 6.94 17.89 -0.31
C GLY A 34 5.51 17.54 -0.79
N VAL A 35 5.13 16.26 -0.82
CA VAL A 35 3.78 15.80 -1.17
C VAL A 35 2.80 16.18 -0.05
N PRO A 36 1.75 16.97 -0.33
CA PRO A 36 0.80 17.41 0.69
C PRO A 36 -0.20 16.31 1.06
N ILE A 37 -0.49 16.21 2.36
CA ILE A 37 -1.60 15.42 2.90
C ILE A 37 -2.61 16.39 3.49
N CYS A 38 -3.79 16.46 2.88
CA CYS A 38 -4.88 17.36 3.22
C CYS A 38 -5.88 16.66 4.13
N ILE A 39 -5.90 16.99 5.43
CA ILE A 39 -6.97 16.53 6.32
C ILE A 39 -8.16 17.45 6.17
N THR A 40 -9.35 16.89 5.89
CA THR A 40 -10.57 17.67 5.76
C THR A 40 -10.97 18.33 7.08
N PRO A 41 -11.81 19.38 7.06
CA PRO A 41 -12.33 19.98 8.29
C PRO A 41 -13.04 19.01 9.23
N ALA A 42 -13.77 18.04 8.69
CA ALA A 42 -14.41 17.02 9.52
C ALA A 42 -13.39 16.02 10.07
N GLY A 43 -12.45 15.52 9.25
CA GLY A 43 -11.38 14.62 9.68
C GLY A 43 -10.54 15.21 10.83
N TRP A 44 -10.18 16.49 10.70
CA TRP A 44 -9.42 17.17 11.76
C TRP A 44 -10.23 17.31 13.05
N ARG A 45 -11.45 17.86 12.94
CA ARG A 45 -12.28 18.18 14.11
C ARG A 45 -12.72 16.93 14.88
N SER A 46 -13.05 15.85 14.17
CA SER A 46 -13.66 14.64 14.72
C SER A 46 -12.64 13.59 15.16
N THR A 47 -11.48 13.53 14.51
CA THR A 47 -10.45 12.51 14.79
C THR A 47 -9.11 13.15 15.12
N CYS A 48 -8.41 13.73 14.15
CA CYS A 48 -6.99 14.06 14.27
C CYS A 48 -6.65 15.05 15.39
N ARG A 49 -7.56 15.99 15.71
CA ARG A 49 -7.36 16.96 16.78
C ARG A 49 -7.36 16.30 18.17
N GLY A 50 -8.14 15.24 18.35
CA GLY A 50 -8.25 14.51 19.62
C GLY A 50 -7.27 13.35 19.72
N ASP A 51 -7.00 12.68 18.60
CA ASP A 51 -6.05 11.58 18.47
C ASP A 51 -5.42 11.61 17.08
N VAL A 52 -4.16 12.08 17.02
CA VAL A 52 -3.45 12.30 15.77
C VAL A 52 -2.93 10.99 15.14
N ARG A 53 -2.95 9.86 15.87
CA ARG A 53 -2.23 8.64 15.49
C ARG A 53 -2.61 8.10 14.11
N LYS A 54 -3.89 8.11 13.72
CA LYS A 54 -4.30 7.68 12.37
C LYS A 54 -3.78 8.61 11.27
N CYS A 55 -3.69 9.89 11.58
CA CYS A 55 -3.28 10.92 10.63
C CYS A 55 -1.76 10.86 10.46
N ASP A 56 -1.02 10.69 11.55
CA ASP A 56 0.41 10.39 11.53
C ASP A 56 0.72 9.07 10.83
N HIS A 57 -0.09 8.03 11.04
CA HIS A 57 0.04 6.74 10.33
C HIS A 57 -0.03 6.91 8.82
N ILE A 58 -1.00 7.67 8.30
CA ILE A 58 -1.10 7.98 6.85
C ILE A 58 0.18 8.66 6.34
N ALA A 59 0.69 9.65 7.08
CA ALA A 59 1.92 10.33 6.69
C ALA A 59 3.15 9.42 6.72
N ASN A 60 3.24 8.55 7.73
CA ASN A 60 4.35 7.60 7.85
C ASN A 60 4.28 6.52 6.75
N VAL A 61 3.10 6.02 6.38
CA VAL A 61 2.95 5.08 5.26
C VAL A 61 3.36 5.73 3.94
N LEU A 62 2.99 7.00 3.69
CA LEU A 62 3.49 7.74 2.53
C LEU A 62 5.00 7.91 2.56
N ALA A 63 5.60 8.16 3.72
CA ALA A 63 7.04 8.25 3.85
C ALA A 63 7.71 6.91 3.54
N GLN A 64 7.22 5.81 4.11
CA GLN A 64 7.73 4.44 3.88
C GLN A 64 7.49 3.91 2.47
N LEU A 65 6.55 4.47 1.71
CA LEU A 65 6.35 4.11 0.31
C LEU A 65 7.21 4.94 -0.64
N LEU A 66 7.56 6.18 -0.27
CA LEU A 66 8.50 7.01 -1.03
C LEU A 66 9.96 6.67 -0.72
N ASP A 67 10.24 6.26 0.51
CA ASP A 67 11.55 5.88 1.06
C ASP A 67 11.35 4.64 1.95
N ASN A 68 11.38 3.47 1.33
CA ASN A 68 11.11 2.18 1.94
C ASN A 68 12.27 1.62 2.74
N ASN A 69 13.50 2.04 2.43
CA ASN A 69 14.67 1.70 3.22
C ASN A 69 14.84 2.62 4.46
N GLU A 70 14.04 3.70 4.51
CA GLU A 70 13.97 4.72 5.55
C GLU A 70 15.30 5.46 5.78
N ASP A 71 16.10 5.66 4.73
CA ASP A 71 17.40 6.32 4.82
C ASP A 71 17.34 7.85 4.79
N GLY A 72 16.14 8.43 4.62
CA GLY A 72 15.92 9.86 4.47
C GLY A 72 15.85 10.34 3.02
N THR A 73 16.07 9.45 2.05
CA THR A 73 16.10 9.76 0.62
C THR A 73 15.04 8.94 -0.11
N PRO A 74 14.20 9.56 -0.94
CA PRO A 74 13.25 8.81 -1.76
C PRO A 74 13.95 7.77 -2.65
N ASP A 75 13.43 6.55 -2.69
CA ASP A 75 14.03 5.41 -3.42
C ASP A 75 14.04 5.63 -4.95
N GLU A 76 13.03 6.34 -5.45
CA GLU A 76 12.89 6.74 -6.86
C GLU A 76 12.69 8.27 -6.95
N PRO A 77 13.79 9.07 -6.92
CA PRO A 77 13.71 10.53 -6.93
C PRO A 77 12.97 11.10 -8.16
N GLU A 78 13.07 10.45 -9.31
CA GLU A 78 12.37 10.82 -10.54
C GLU A 78 10.85 10.70 -10.38
N LEU A 79 10.38 9.70 -9.64
CA LEU A 79 8.97 9.52 -9.31
C LEU A 79 8.48 10.62 -8.38
N LEU A 80 9.23 10.94 -7.31
CA LEU A 80 8.88 12.06 -6.45
C LEU A 80 8.85 13.38 -7.25
N GLN A 81 9.84 13.62 -8.11
CA GLN A 81 9.87 14.82 -8.95
C GLN A 81 8.64 14.91 -9.84
N ARG A 82 8.20 13.79 -10.45
CA ARG A 82 6.96 13.73 -11.22
C ARG A 82 5.75 14.09 -10.37
N MET A 83 5.62 13.48 -9.19
CA MET A 83 4.51 13.75 -8.27
C MET A 83 4.42 15.24 -7.92
N LEU A 84 5.54 15.86 -7.56
CA LEU A 84 5.61 17.28 -7.22
C LEU A 84 5.28 18.17 -8.42
N ALA A 85 5.82 17.86 -9.61
CA ALA A 85 5.59 18.65 -10.83
C ALA A 85 4.14 18.60 -11.31
N ARG A 86 3.42 17.52 -11.01
CA ARG A 86 2.02 17.30 -11.41
C ARG A 86 1.03 17.64 -10.29
N GLY A 87 1.50 18.00 -9.10
CA GLY A 87 0.67 18.38 -7.96
C GLY A 87 -0.08 17.20 -7.35
N TYR A 88 0.58 16.05 -7.20
CA TYR A 88 0.03 14.89 -6.52
C TYR A 88 -0.11 15.19 -5.02
N GLY A 89 -1.18 14.71 -4.39
CA GLY A 89 -1.45 14.88 -2.96
C GLY A 89 -2.46 13.87 -2.44
N MET A 90 -2.59 13.80 -1.12
CA MET A 90 -3.58 12.94 -0.44
C MET A 90 -4.69 13.79 0.17
N ILE A 91 -5.94 13.33 0.12
CA ILE A 91 -7.06 13.91 0.86
C ILE A 91 -7.62 12.91 1.88
N VAL A 92 -7.84 13.37 3.11
CA VAL A 92 -8.10 12.51 4.27
C VAL A 92 -9.43 12.89 4.93
N PRO A 93 -10.56 12.30 4.47
CA PRO A 93 -11.86 12.47 5.08
C PRO A 93 -12.03 11.62 6.35
N ASN A 94 -13.01 11.99 7.16
CA ASN A 94 -13.41 11.30 8.39
C ASN A 94 -14.21 10.01 8.15
N SER A 95 -15.07 9.99 7.12
CA SER A 95 -16.02 8.91 6.87
C SER A 95 -16.33 8.77 5.38
N GLU A 96 -16.71 7.57 4.94
CA GLU A 96 -17.05 7.25 3.54
C GLU A 96 -18.07 8.21 2.92
N GLY A 97 -19.13 8.57 3.65
CA GLY A 97 -20.16 9.49 3.20
C GLY A 97 -19.85 10.97 3.37
N GLU A 98 -18.61 11.35 3.74
CA GLU A 98 -18.25 12.75 3.90
C GLU A 98 -18.26 13.47 2.56
N ARG A 99 -18.95 14.61 2.51
CA ARG A 99 -18.83 15.55 1.39
C ARG A 99 -17.71 16.53 1.70
N PHE A 100 -16.65 16.48 0.92
CA PHE A 100 -15.52 17.39 0.99
C PHE A 100 -15.26 18.01 -0.39
N SER A 101 -14.50 19.09 -0.41
CA SER A 101 -13.96 19.66 -1.64
C SER A 101 -12.49 19.26 -1.74
N GLU A 102 -12.10 18.72 -2.87
CA GLU A 102 -10.69 18.55 -3.19
C GLU A 102 -10.08 19.90 -3.58
N PRO A 103 -8.77 20.09 -3.38
CA PRO A 103 -8.07 21.21 -3.97
C PRO A 103 -8.26 21.23 -5.51
N SER A 104 -8.45 22.43 -6.07
CA SER A 104 -8.92 22.61 -7.45
C SER A 104 -7.92 22.24 -8.54
N THR A 105 -6.68 21.94 -8.17
CA THR A 105 -5.59 21.59 -9.09
C THR A 105 -4.80 20.42 -8.53
N GLY A 106 -4.23 19.62 -9.43
CA GLY A 106 -3.41 18.47 -9.09
C GLY A 106 -4.19 17.16 -9.13
N TYR A 107 -3.55 16.10 -8.64
CA TYR A 107 -4.10 14.76 -8.54
C TYR A 107 -4.21 14.40 -7.07
N TRP A 108 -5.43 14.16 -6.59
CA TRP A 108 -5.69 13.92 -5.17
C TRP A 108 -6.23 12.52 -4.98
N GLN A 109 -5.50 11.71 -4.23
CA GLN A 109 -5.92 10.37 -3.85
C GLN A 109 -6.54 10.40 -2.45
N MET A 110 -7.69 9.75 -2.29
CA MET A 110 -8.40 9.72 -1.01
C MET A 110 -7.86 8.57 -0.15
N THR A 111 -7.56 8.84 1.13
CA THR A 111 -7.38 7.77 2.13
C THR A 111 -8.16 8.11 3.40
N GLY A 112 -9.15 7.28 3.72
CA GLY A 112 -10.14 7.59 4.74
C GLY A 112 -9.71 7.20 6.15
N LEU A 113 -9.93 8.09 7.14
CA LEU A 113 -9.68 7.79 8.55
C LEU A 113 -10.54 6.63 9.10
N PHE A 114 -11.63 6.32 8.41
CA PHE A 114 -12.55 5.22 8.74
C PHE A 114 -11.99 3.85 8.34
N GLU A 115 -11.04 3.79 7.41
CA GLU A 115 -10.35 2.56 6.96
C GLU A 115 -8.86 2.52 7.31
N THR A 116 -8.33 3.57 7.94
CA THR A 116 -7.00 3.50 8.57
C THR A 116 -7.05 2.65 9.83
N VAL A 117 -6.33 1.54 9.85
CA VAL A 117 -6.30 0.59 10.97
C VAL A 117 -4.89 0.46 11.51
N LEU A 118 -4.66 1.11 12.66
CA LEU A 118 -3.39 1.00 13.39
C LEU A 118 -3.16 -0.43 13.86
N ASN A 119 -1.90 -0.89 13.84
CA ASN A 119 -1.52 -2.24 14.26
C ASN A 119 -2.30 -3.34 13.51
N SER A 120 -2.62 -3.15 12.23
CA SER A 120 -3.35 -4.14 11.42
C SER A 120 -2.55 -5.43 11.25
N CYS A 121 -3.27 -6.56 11.28
CA CYS A 121 -2.73 -7.88 10.97
C CYS A 121 -2.28 -8.03 9.51
N ASP A 122 -2.63 -7.10 8.62
CA ASP A 122 -2.10 -7.09 7.27
C ASP A 122 -0.57 -6.88 7.32
N VAL A 123 -0.03 -6.11 8.27
CA VAL A 123 1.42 -5.91 8.40
C VAL A 123 2.10 -7.11 9.08
N PRO A 124 3.08 -7.79 8.44
CA PRO A 124 3.73 -8.99 8.98
C PRO A 124 4.27 -8.86 10.41
N VAL A 125 4.95 -7.75 10.70
CA VAL A 125 5.57 -7.53 12.02
C VAL A 125 4.53 -7.42 13.14
N HIS A 126 3.33 -6.89 12.87
CA HIS A 126 2.26 -6.77 13.88
C HIS A 126 1.71 -8.13 14.30
N ARG A 127 1.70 -9.12 13.40
CA ARG A 127 1.31 -10.50 13.72
C ARG A 127 2.47 -11.39 14.19
N GLY A 128 3.64 -10.79 14.44
CA GLY A 128 4.82 -11.46 14.98
C GLY A 128 5.71 -12.17 13.95
N ALA A 129 5.47 -11.95 12.65
CA ALA A 129 6.37 -12.44 11.62
C ALA A 129 7.62 -11.55 11.48
N SER A 130 8.75 -12.14 11.09
CA SER A 130 9.98 -11.39 10.81
C SER A 130 10.02 -10.86 9.38
N SER A 131 11.04 -10.07 9.06
CA SER A 131 11.37 -9.69 7.68
C SER A 131 11.77 -10.91 6.82
N ASP A 132 12.28 -11.99 7.43
CA ASP A 132 12.44 -13.26 6.75
C ASP A 132 11.06 -13.90 6.50
N ARG A 133 10.71 -14.04 5.22
CA ARG A 133 9.43 -14.60 4.79
C ARG A 133 9.26 -16.07 5.15
N ALA A 134 10.34 -16.80 5.41
CA ALA A 134 10.24 -18.18 5.89
C ALA A 134 9.48 -18.28 7.22
N SER A 135 9.39 -17.19 7.99
CA SER A 135 8.58 -17.16 9.21
C SER A 135 7.08 -17.01 8.92
N TRP A 136 6.68 -16.41 7.80
CA TRP A 136 5.29 -15.98 7.58
C TRP A 136 4.27 -17.12 7.65
N PRO A 137 4.55 -18.36 7.16
CA PRO A 137 3.61 -19.47 7.23
C PRO A 137 3.17 -19.87 8.64
N SER A 138 3.92 -19.56 9.70
CA SER A 138 3.49 -19.82 11.09
C SER A 138 2.63 -18.70 11.69
N HIS A 139 2.49 -17.57 11.00
CA HIS A 139 1.78 -16.37 11.48
C HIS A 139 0.52 -16.03 10.67
N ARG A 140 0.09 -16.91 9.75
CA ARG A 140 -1.13 -16.73 8.93
C ARG A 140 -2.43 -16.76 9.73
N THR A 141 -2.41 -17.21 10.97
CA THR A 141 -3.56 -17.21 11.87
C THR A 141 -3.14 -16.53 13.17
N PRO A 142 -3.09 -15.18 13.19
CA PRO A 142 -2.63 -14.44 14.36
C PRO A 142 -3.53 -14.74 15.57
N PRO A 143 -2.97 -14.96 16.77
CA PRO A 143 -3.76 -15.07 17.98
C PRO A 143 -4.60 -13.81 18.23
N ALA A 144 -5.77 -13.98 18.82
CA ALA A 144 -6.66 -12.87 19.15
C ALA A 144 -5.94 -11.83 20.03
N GLY A 145 -6.08 -10.55 19.66
CA GLY A 145 -5.52 -9.41 20.39
C GLY A 145 -4.05 -9.07 20.09
N VAL A 146 -3.36 -9.83 19.25
CA VAL A 146 -1.97 -9.51 18.82
C VAL A 146 -1.94 -8.32 17.86
N CYS A 147 -2.86 -8.32 16.89
CA CYS A 147 -3.03 -7.26 15.90
C CYS A 147 -4.52 -7.03 15.62
N ALA A 148 -4.85 -5.90 15.02
CA ALA A 148 -6.21 -5.58 14.63
C ALA A 148 -6.59 -6.33 13.34
N SER A 149 -7.76 -6.98 13.33
CA SER A 149 -8.24 -7.74 12.17
C SER A 149 -8.74 -6.87 11.01
N GLY A 150 -8.87 -5.55 11.22
CA GLY A 150 -9.35 -4.62 10.20
C GLY A 150 -8.34 -4.44 9.07
N ARG A 151 -8.85 -4.23 7.85
CA ARG A 151 -8.05 -3.82 6.68
C ARG A 151 -7.50 -2.43 6.92
N ASP A 152 -6.18 -2.28 6.85
CA ASP A 152 -5.57 -0.95 6.79
C ASP A 152 -5.47 -0.50 5.33
N ALA A 153 -6.49 0.22 4.87
CA ALA A 153 -6.54 0.68 3.47
C ALA A 153 -5.50 1.76 3.15
N THR A 154 -4.79 2.27 4.15
CA THR A 154 -3.79 3.32 3.94
C THR A 154 -2.65 2.88 3.02
N PHE A 155 -2.21 1.61 3.05
CA PHE A 155 -1.24 1.12 2.07
C PHE A 155 -1.81 1.23 0.65
N GLU A 156 -2.99 0.66 0.41
CA GLU A 156 -3.65 0.61 -0.91
C GLU A 156 -3.80 2.00 -1.52
N GLU A 157 -4.38 2.92 -0.77
CA GLU A 157 -4.68 4.25 -1.28
C GLU A 157 -3.41 5.07 -1.54
N VAL A 158 -2.44 5.02 -0.64
CA VAL A 158 -1.16 5.72 -0.88
C VAL A 158 -0.41 5.07 -2.05
N PHE A 159 -0.46 3.75 -2.17
CA PHE A 159 0.18 3.02 -3.26
C PHE A 159 -0.48 3.28 -4.62
N HIS A 160 -1.80 3.49 -4.68
CA HIS A 160 -2.49 3.96 -5.88
C HIS A 160 -1.96 5.31 -6.35
N LEU A 161 -1.72 6.26 -5.43
CA LEU A 161 -1.12 7.57 -5.77
C LEU A 161 0.25 7.42 -6.45
N LEU A 162 1.11 6.55 -5.91
CA LEU A 162 2.44 6.27 -6.49
C LEU A 162 2.33 5.53 -7.83
N THR A 163 1.40 4.58 -7.95
CA THR A 163 1.17 3.80 -9.17
C THR A 163 0.76 4.71 -10.33
N GLU A 164 -0.09 5.71 -10.10
CA GLU A 164 -0.45 6.71 -11.12
C GLU A 164 0.78 7.52 -11.59
N ALA A 165 1.67 7.92 -10.67
CA ALA A 165 2.91 8.61 -11.04
C ALA A 165 3.88 7.70 -11.81
N ALA A 166 3.99 6.43 -11.41
CA ALA A 166 4.78 5.42 -12.09
C ALA A 166 4.24 5.12 -13.49
N ALA A 167 2.91 5.07 -13.66
CA ALA A 167 2.25 4.89 -14.95
C ALA A 167 2.55 6.05 -15.93
N GLU A 168 2.64 7.29 -15.44
CA GLU A 168 3.05 8.44 -16.25
C GLU A 168 4.54 8.39 -16.66
N LEU A 169 5.43 7.95 -15.76
CA LEU A 169 6.88 7.93 -16.01
C LEU A 169 7.32 6.72 -16.83
N TYR A 170 6.75 5.56 -16.56
CA TYR A 170 7.16 4.27 -17.08
C TYR A 170 5.97 3.54 -17.72
N PRO A 171 5.31 4.13 -18.73
CA PRO A 171 4.04 3.62 -19.27
C PRO A 171 4.15 2.22 -19.89
N GLN A 172 5.34 1.81 -20.33
CA GLN A 172 5.58 0.45 -20.84
C GLN A 172 5.53 -0.60 -19.73
N LEU A 173 5.91 -0.24 -18.49
CA LEU A 173 5.89 -1.14 -17.34
C LEU A 173 4.55 -1.07 -16.61
N TRP A 174 4.12 0.15 -16.26
CA TRP A 174 3.07 0.41 -15.27
C TRP A 174 1.84 1.14 -15.81
N GLY A 175 1.80 1.45 -17.12
CA GLY A 175 0.65 2.15 -17.70
C GLY A 175 -0.66 1.43 -17.37
N ALA A 176 -1.70 2.19 -17.00
CA ALA A 176 -3.03 1.69 -16.63
C ALA A 176 -3.83 1.17 -17.85
N THR A 177 -3.25 0.17 -18.52
CA THR A 177 -3.79 -0.48 -19.72
C THR A 177 -3.23 -1.91 -19.82
N PHE A 178 -3.99 -2.83 -20.41
CA PHE A 178 -3.55 -4.20 -20.70
C PHE A 178 -2.45 -4.30 -21.77
N ARG A 179 -1.84 -3.18 -22.16
CA ARG A 179 -0.65 -3.12 -23.03
C ARG A 179 0.65 -2.89 -22.29
N SER A 180 0.60 -2.47 -21.02
CA SER A 180 1.80 -2.39 -20.17
C SER A 180 2.23 -3.79 -19.72
N ALA A 181 3.46 -3.94 -19.23
CA ALA A 181 3.95 -5.20 -18.70
C ALA A 181 3.05 -5.71 -17.54
N ALA A 182 2.70 -4.82 -16.60
CA ALA A 182 1.80 -5.15 -15.51
C ALA A 182 0.40 -5.51 -16.00
N GLY A 183 -0.18 -4.72 -16.91
CA GLY A 183 -1.50 -4.97 -17.45
C GLY A 183 -1.60 -6.29 -18.23
N LEU A 184 -0.59 -6.63 -19.04
CA LEU A 184 -0.54 -7.92 -19.73
C LEU A 184 -0.51 -9.10 -18.74
N ALA A 185 0.27 -8.97 -17.66
CA ALA A 185 0.38 -10.01 -16.65
C ALA A 185 -0.92 -10.17 -15.83
N LEU A 186 -1.64 -9.07 -15.54
CA LEU A 186 -2.96 -9.10 -14.90
C LEU A 186 -4.03 -9.69 -15.81
N GLN A 187 -4.03 -9.34 -17.10
CA GLN A 187 -4.94 -9.93 -18.08
C GLN A 187 -4.74 -11.45 -18.18
N ALA A 188 -3.48 -11.92 -18.15
CA ALA A 188 -3.18 -13.35 -18.12
C ALA A 188 -3.69 -14.03 -16.84
N ALA A 189 -3.56 -13.37 -15.69
CA ALA A 189 -4.07 -13.87 -14.40
C ALA A 189 -5.59 -13.97 -14.33
N ASN A 190 -6.34 -13.33 -15.25
CA ASN A 190 -7.80 -13.43 -15.27
C ASN A 190 -8.33 -14.82 -15.62
N GLY A 191 -7.59 -15.61 -16.41
CA GLY A 191 -7.91 -17.01 -16.69
C GLY A 191 -9.37 -17.29 -17.08
N GLY A 192 -10.00 -16.35 -17.80
CA GLY A 192 -11.37 -16.43 -18.29
C GLY A 192 -12.45 -16.13 -17.25
N CYS A 193 -12.12 -15.48 -16.14
CA CYS A 193 -13.09 -15.09 -15.12
C CYS A 193 -13.91 -13.84 -15.50
N GLY A 194 -13.59 -13.17 -16.61
CA GLY A 194 -14.34 -11.99 -17.06
C GLY A 194 -14.18 -10.79 -16.13
N TRP A 195 -14.99 -9.76 -16.33
CA TRP A 195 -14.91 -8.49 -15.60
C TRP A 195 -16.30 -7.92 -15.29
N GLY A 196 -16.42 -7.24 -14.15
CA GLY A 196 -17.65 -6.59 -13.72
C GLY A 196 -18.17 -5.60 -14.75
N TYR A 197 -17.30 -4.74 -15.27
CA TYR A 197 -17.66 -3.72 -16.27
C TYR A 197 -18.14 -4.29 -17.62
N LEU A 198 -17.86 -5.56 -17.90
CA LEU A 198 -18.36 -6.28 -19.08
C LEU A 198 -19.64 -7.08 -18.80
N GLY A 199 -20.08 -7.16 -17.54
CA GLY A 199 -21.23 -7.95 -17.12
C GLY A 199 -21.04 -9.46 -17.27
N ASN A 200 -19.80 -9.94 -17.42
CA ASN A 200 -19.46 -11.35 -17.59
C ASN A 200 -18.55 -11.91 -16.49
N TRP A 201 -18.47 -11.20 -15.35
CA TRP A 201 -17.67 -11.63 -14.20
C TRP A 201 -18.12 -13.00 -13.66
N ILE A 202 -17.14 -13.81 -13.34
CA ILE A 202 -17.24 -15.12 -12.72
C ILE A 202 -16.34 -15.07 -11.48
N ASP A 203 -16.88 -15.50 -10.35
CA ASP A 203 -16.11 -15.64 -9.12
C ASP A 203 -14.87 -16.55 -9.34
N PRO A 204 -13.64 -16.01 -9.20
CA PRO A 204 -12.42 -16.75 -9.44
C PRO A 204 -12.22 -17.89 -8.43
N SER A 205 -12.86 -17.85 -7.26
CA SER A 205 -12.84 -18.95 -6.29
C SER A 205 -13.70 -20.15 -6.72
N SER A 206 -14.60 -19.95 -7.69
CA SER A 206 -15.53 -20.96 -8.18
C SER A 206 -14.91 -21.90 -9.22
N ALA A 207 -15.68 -22.91 -9.62
CA ALA A 207 -15.30 -23.82 -10.70
C ALA A 207 -15.48 -23.22 -12.12
N GLY A 208 -16.10 -22.04 -12.25
CA GLY A 208 -16.55 -21.46 -13.51
C GLY A 208 -15.44 -20.86 -14.39
N CYS A 209 -14.28 -20.59 -13.84
CA CYS A 209 -13.09 -20.13 -14.56
C CYS A 209 -11.81 -20.74 -13.96
N SER A 210 -10.65 -20.36 -14.48
CA SER A 210 -9.34 -20.89 -14.06
C SER A 210 -8.37 -19.83 -13.54
N GLY A 211 -8.78 -18.57 -13.53
CA GLY A 211 -7.95 -17.44 -13.15
C GLY A 211 -7.82 -17.21 -11.66
N GLN A 212 -6.92 -16.30 -11.33
CA GLN A 212 -6.55 -15.89 -9.99
C GLN A 212 -6.93 -14.43 -9.70
N TYR A 213 -7.28 -13.65 -10.72
CA TYR A 213 -7.66 -12.25 -10.58
C TYR A 213 -8.92 -11.91 -11.39
N ALA A 214 -9.95 -11.42 -10.71
CA ALA A 214 -11.13 -10.84 -11.34
C ALA A 214 -11.64 -9.71 -10.45
N TYR A 215 -12.43 -8.80 -11.01
CA TYR A 215 -13.01 -7.70 -10.23
C TYR A 215 -14.48 -7.57 -10.61
N ASN A 216 -15.36 -7.55 -9.61
CA ASN A 216 -16.81 -7.62 -9.83
C ASN A 216 -17.47 -6.24 -10.08
N ASP A 217 -16.76 -5.16 -9.77
CA ASP A 217 -17.29 -3.80 -9.88
C ASP A 217 -17.57 -3.43 -11.34
N ALA A 218 -18.83 -3.08 -11.61
CA ALA A 218 -19.30 -2.69 -12.94
C ALA A 218 -18.78 -1.31 -13.39
N THR A 219 -18.27 -0.49 -12.47
CA THR A 219 -17.73 0.84 -12.73
C THR A 219 -16.21 0.84 -12.94
N CYS A 220 -15.52 -0.23 -12.49
CA CYS A 220 -14.08 -0.39 -12.62
C CYS A 220 -13.69 -0.89 -14.03
N GLY A 221 -13.36 0.05 -14.92
CA GLY A 221 -12.86 -0.24 -16.27
C GLY A 221 -11.37 -0.65 -16.29
N GLU A 222 -10.81 -0.81 -17.49
CA GLU A 222 -9.43 -1.29 -17.70
C GLU A 222 -8.37 -0.58 -16.84
N ALA A 223 -8.41 0.76 -16.76
CA ALA A 223 -7.42 1.51 -15.98
C ALA A 223 -7.47 1.16 -14.49
N CYS A 224 -8.68 1.12 -13.92
CA CYS A 224 -8.91 0.71 -12.54
C CYS A 224 -8.41 -0.72 -12.29
N LEU A 225 -8.76 -1.68 -13.16
CA LEU A 225 -8.30 -3.07 -13.02
C LEU A 225 -6.78 -3.21 -13.01
N VAL A 226 -6.07 -2.40 -13.79
CA VAL A 226 -4.61 -2.45 -13.82
C VAL A 226 -4.02 -1.87 -12.54
N VAL A 227 -4.54 -0.73 -12.06
CA VAL A 227 -4.08 -0.09 -10.82
C VAL A 227 -4.33 -0.99 -9.60
N GLU A 228 -5.57 -1.49 -9.45
CA GLU A 228 -5.95 -2.43 -8.38
C GLU A 228 -5.10 -3.70 -8.44
N GLY A 229 -4.89 -4.26 -9.63
CA GLY A 229 -4.07 -5.45 -9.80
C GLY A 229 -2.60 -5.27 -9.44
N ILE A 230 -2.02 -4.09 -9.71
CA ILE A 230 -0.65 -3.75 -9.29
C ILE A 230 -0.57 -3.64 -7.76
N TYR A 231 -1.59 -3.05 -7.13
CA TYR A 231 -1.75 -3.07 -5.68
C TYR A 231 -1.79 -4.52 -5.16
N TRP A 232 -2.74 -5.34 -5.63
CA TRP A 232 -2.93 -6.72 -5.18
C TRP A 232 -1.64 -7.55 -5.27
N ALA A 233 -0.91 -7.43 -6.37
CA ALA A 233 0.37 -8.10 -6.55
C ALA A 233 1.42 -7.63 -5.53
N SER A 234 1.54 -6.31 -5.34
CA SER A 234 2.55 -5.72 -4.45
C SER A 234 2.28 -6.06 -2.99
N ILE A 235 1.05 -5.90 -2.52
CA ILE A 235 0.70 -6.26 -1.13
C ILE A 235 0.78 -7.78 -0.89
N SER A 236 0.51 -8.62 -1.90
CA SER A 236 0.73 -10.07 -1.81
C SER A 236 2.20 -10.40 -1.64
N TYR A 237 3.08 -9.77 -2.44
CA TYR A 237 4.52 -9.93 -2.32
C TYR A 237 5.00 -9.53 -0.92
N LEU A 238 4.52 -8.42 -0.38
CA LEU A 238 4.83 -7.94 0.97
C LEU A 238 4.20 -8.77 2.11
N GLY A 239 3.40 -9.78 1.79
CA GLY A 239 2.73 -10.63 2.78
C GLY A 239 1.55 -9.96 3.47
N GLY A 240 1.09 -8.82 2.95
CA GLY A 240 -0.05 -8.07 3.46
C GLY A 240 -1.34 -8.89 3.46
N LEU A 241 -1.48 -9.74 2.44
CA LEU A 241 -2.66 -10.60 2.27
C LEU A 241 -2.51 -11.98 2.92
N TYR A 242 -1.34 -12.30 3.48
CA TYR A 242 -0.98 -13.66 3.87
C TYR A 242 -1.47 -14.04 5.28
N THR A 243 -2.76 -13.81 5.51
CA THR A 243 -3.50 -14.36 6.65
C THR A 243 -4.68 -15.19 6.13
N THR A 244 -5.13 -16.18 6.91
CA THR A 244 -6.27 -17.03 6.52
C THR A 244 -7.54 -16.19 6.31
N ASP A 245 -7.79 -15.24 7.21
CA ASP A 245 -8.99 -14.40 7.17
C ASP A 245 -8.94 -13.44 5.98
N ARG A 246 -7.84 -12.69 5.81
CA ARG A 246 -7.70 -11.76 4.68
C ARG A 246 -7.81 -12.47 3.34
N ALA A 247 -7.13 -13.60 3.17
CA ALA A 247 -7.17 -14.35 1.92
C ALA A 247 -8.56 -14.95 1.63
N SER A 248 -9.36 -15.24 2.67
CA SER A 248 -10.76 -15.66 2.52
C SER A 248 -11.64 -14.48 2.09
N ASP A 249 -11.48 -13.32 2.73
CA ASP A 249 -12.28 -12.12 2.50
C ASP A 249 -12.17 -11.60 1.05
N ILE A 250 -10.98 -11.69 0.45
CA ILE A 250 -10.70 -11.20 -0.90
C ILE A 250 -10.88 -12.26 -2.00
N SER A 251 -11.31 -13.47 -1.63
CA SER A 251 -11.22 -14.65 -2.52
C SER A 251 -12.11 -14.58 -3.76
N ASN A 252 -13.12 -13.72 -3.75
CA ASN A 252 -13.96 -13.39 -4.91
C ASN A 252 -13.24 -12.49 -5.94
N GLU A 253 -12.04 -12.00 -5.64
CA GLU A 253 -11.31 -11.09 -6.53
C GLU A 253 -9.87 -11.51 -6.74
N TRP A 254 -9.15 -11.88 -5.68
CA TRP A 254 -7.72 -12.19 -5.74
C TRP A 254 -7.39 -13.49 -5.02
N LEU A 255 -6.67 -14.38 -5.70
CA LEU A 255 -6.34 -15.72 -5.22
C LEU A 255 -4.83 -16.01 -5.18
N MET A 256 -4.01 -14.96 -5.18
CA MET A 256 -2.54 -15.01 -5.13
C MET A 256 -1.97 -14.40 -3.85
N ALA A 257 -2.63 -14.63 -2.71
CA ALA A 257 -2.28 -13.99 -1.44
C ALA A 257 -0.96 -14.48 -0.81
N ALA A 258 -0.49 -15.69 -1.14
CA ALA A 258 0.82 -16.19 -0.73
C ALA A 258 1.89 -15.67 -1.71
N PRO A 259 3.04 -15.14 -1.27
CA PRO A 259 4.02 -14.56 -2.19
C PRO A 259 4.76 -15.63 -3.00
N ASP A 260 5.47 -16.54 -2.31
CA ASP A 260 6.50 -17.38 -2.91
C ASP A 260 5.98 -18.79 -3.21
N GLU A 261 6.51 -19.41 -4.26
CA GLU A 261 6.29 -20.83 -4.52
C GLU A 261 6.80 -21.69 -3.36
N GLY A 262 6.04 -22.71 -2.99
CA GLY A 262 6.33 -23.57 -1.84
C GLY A 262 5.76 -23.07 -0.50
N MET A 263 5.29 -21.82 -0.42
CA MET A 263 4.48 -21.39 0.71
C MET A 263 3.10 -22.03 0.68
N PRO A 264 2.52 -22.39 1.85
CA PRO A 264 1.14 -22.85 1.93
C PRO A 264 0.19 -21.82 1.31
N VAL A 265 -0.55 -22.25 0.29
CA VAL A 265 -1.52 -21.40 -0.41
C VAL A 265 -2.72 -21.11 0.49
N VAL A 266 -3.14 -19.85 0.50
CA VAL A 266 -4.38 -19.37 1.12
C VAL A 266 -5.19 -18.59 0.08
N PRO A 267 -6.53 -18.65 0.10
CA PRO A 267 -7.36 -19.45 1.00
C PRO A 267 -7.25 -20.96 0.72
N SER A 268 -7.26 -21.77 1.77
CA SER A 268 -7.12 -23.23 1.64
C SER A 268 -8.36 -23.85 1.00
N GLY A 269 -8.15 -24.82 0.10
CA GLY A 269 -9.26 -25.55 -0.54
C GLY A 269 -9.87 -24.86 -1.76
N VAL A 270 -9.44 -23.64 -2.09
CA VAL A 270 -9.84 -22.95 -3.33
C VAL A 270 -8.99 -23.46 -4.50
N ARG A 271 -9.64 -24.09 -5.48
CA ARG A 271 -8.97 -24.77 -6.60
C ARG A 271 -8.02 -23.87 -7.39
N ASN A 272 -8.44 -22.63 -7.62
CA ASN A 272 -7.70 -21.69 -8.46
C ASN A 272 -6.64 -20.91 -7.68
N ALA A 273 -6.59 -21.03 -6.35
CA ALA A 273 -5.61 -20.32 -5.53
C ALA A 273 -4.18 -20.83 -5.78
N ARG A 274 -3.24 -19.90 -5.86
CA ARG A 274 -1.81 -20.14 -6.12
C ARG A 274 -1.00 -19.17 -5.25
N SER A 275 0.31 -19.38 -5.13
CA SER A 275 1.17 -18.25 -4.75
C SER A 275 1.26 -17.25 -5.90
N LEU A 276 1.61 -16.00 -5.63
CA LEU A 276 1.87 -14.99 -6.65
C LEU A 276 2.94 -15.48 -7.63
N GLN A 277 4.04 -16.05 -7.13
CA GLN A 277 5.10 -16.58 -7.98
C GLN A 277 4.61 -17.68 -8.96
N ALA A 278 3.77 -18.60 -8.48
CA ALA A 278 3.27 -19.70 -9.30
C ALA A 278 2.07 -19.31 -10.18
N GLY A 279 1.20 -18.42 -9.72
CA GLY A 279 0.01 -17.96 -10.43
C GLY A 279 0.33 -16.92 -11.50
N SER A 280 1.32 -16.06 -11.25
CA SER A 280 1.82 -15.09 -12.22
C SER A 280 3.29 -14.77 -11.97
N ALA A 281 4.18 -15.59 -12.55
CA ALA A 281 5.62 -15.34 -12.50
C ALA A 281 6.01 -13.96 -13.08
N ALA A 282 5.22 -13.43 -14.02
CA ALA A 282 5.42 -12.10 -14.60
C ALA A 282 5.10 -10.99 -13.58
N LEU A 283 3.96 -11.05 -12.86
CA LEU A 283 3.67 -10.09 -11.80
C LEU A 283 4.68 -10.20 -10.67
N TYR A 284 5.01 -11.41 -10.25
CA TYR A 284 6.02 -11.64 -9.23
C TYR A 284 7.36 -10.99 -9.60
N ALA A 285 7.85 -11.20 -10.83
CA ALA A 285 9.10 -10.60 -11.29
C ALA A 285 9.04 -9.06 -11.32
N LEU A 286 7.88 -8.48 -11.65
CA LEU A 286 7.69 -7.04 -11.65
C LEU A 286 7.74 -6.45 -10.23
N VAL A 287 6.94 -7.00 -9.30
CA VAL A 287 6.79 -6.43 -7.94
C VAL A 287 7.90 -6.83 -6.97
N SER A 288 8.74 -7.81 -7.34
CA SER A 288 9.89 -8.22 -6.53
C SER A 288 11.18 -7.47 -6.84
N ASP A 289 11.25 -6.81 -7.99
CA ASP A 289 12.36 -5.91 -8.31
C ASP A 289 12.07 -4.54 -7.69
N SER A 290 12.90 -4.13 -6.75
CA SER A 290 12.89 -2.82 -6.10
C SER A 290 14.20 -2.06 -6.34
N THR A 291 14.97 -2.44 -7.37
CA THR A 291 16.35 -1.94 -7.57
C THR A 291 16.61 -1.41 -8.97
N SER A 292 15.95 -2.00 -9.98
CA SER A 292 16.07 -1.55 -11.36
C SER A 292 15.41 -0.19 -11.59
N VAL A 293 15.88 0.53 -12.61
CA VAL A 293 15.24 1.76 -13.06
C VAL A 293 13.79 1.48 -13.43
N GLY A 294 12.86 2.28 -12.93
CA GLY A 294 11.42 2.08 -13.11
C GLY A 294 10.77 1.13 -12.12
N HIS A 295 11.55 0.55 -11.20
CA HIS A 295 11.10 -0.42 -10.21
C HIS A 295 11.39 0.02 -8.76
N ARG A 296 12.31 0.97 -8.52
CA ARG A 296 12.72 1.35 -7.15
C ARG A 296 11.62 1.95 -6.29
N TRP A 297 10.54 2.43 -6.92
CA TRP A 297 9.36 2.92 -6.21
C TRP A 297 8.54 1.80 -5.55
N LEU A 298 8.79 0.54 -5.92
CA LEU A 298 8.10 -0.60 -5.33
C LEU A 298 8.71 -0.91 -3.95
N PRO A 299 7.87 -1.07 -2.92
CA PRO A 299 8.34 -1.44 -1.59
C PRO A 299 8.86 -2.88 -1.56
N SER A 300 9.95 -3.10 -0.84
CA SER A 300 10.46 -4.43 -0.48
C SER A 300 10.10 -4.82 0.96
N VAL A 301 9.75 -3.83 1.78
CA VAL A 301 9.32 -3.95 3.17
C VAL A 301 7.90 -3.39 3.29
N MET A 302 7.02 -4.10 4.01
CA MET A 302 5.65 -3.64 4.25
C MET A 302 5.66 -2.41 5.17
N PRO A 303 5.06 -1.27 4.77
CA PRO A 303 4.87 -0.12 5.65
C PRO A 303 4.09 -0.52 6.91
N ASP A 304 4.62 -0.14 8.07
CA ASP A 304 3.99 -0.36 9.38
C ASP A 304 3.41 0.93 10.00
N GLY A 305 3.60 2.07 9.32
CA GLY A 305 3.18 3.39 9.78
C GLY A 305 4.16 4.05 10.74
N ASN A 306 5.44 3.64 10.73
CA ASN A 306 6.46 4.07 11.69
C ASN A 306 7.80 4.41 11.05
N TYR A 307 7.79 5.34 10.10
CA TYR A 307 8.98 5.81 9.37
C TYR A 307 10.03 6.40 10.32
N LYS A 308 11.27 5.92 10.29
CA LYS A 308 12.36 6.38 11.15
C LYS A 308 13.19 7.50 10.53
N GLY A 309 13.27 7.52 9.21
CA GLY A 309 14.19 8.39 8.48
C GLY A 309 15.66 8.09 8.82
N PRO A 310 16.59 8.97 8.42
CA PRO A 310 18.02 8.72 8.57
C PRO A 310 18.33 8.51 10.04
N GLY A 311 18.63 7.26 10.43
CA GLY A 311 19.00 6.93 11.81
C GLY A 311 20.14 7.82 12.28
N ASP A 312 20.06 8.29 13.53
CA ASP A 312 21.00 9.15 14.26
C ASP A 312 22.31 9.52 13.51
N LEU A 313 22.42 10.81 13.13
CA LEU A 313 23.70 11.42 12.81
C LEU A 313 24.69 11.19 13.97
N PRO A 314 26.00 10.95 13.71
CA PRO A 314 27.00 10.94 14.77
C PRO A 314 26.94 12.26 15.57
N PRO A 315 27.13 12.23 16.91
CA PRO A 315 27.03 13.43 17.73
C PRO A 315 27.98 14.51 17.21
N SER A 316 27.45 15.73 17.05
CA SER A 316 28.22 16.89 16.62
C SER A 316 29.44 17.07 17.54
N PRO A 317 30.64 17.32 17.00
CA PRO A 317 31.80 17.58 17.83
C PRO A 317 31.53 18.80 18.73
N PRO A 318 32.00 18.79 19.99
CA PRO A 318 31.77 19.91 20.90
C PRO A 318 32.33 21.20 20.31
N PRO A 319 31.64 22.34 20.50
CA PRO A 319 32.06 23.61 19.94
C PRO A 319 33.42 24.06 20.52
N PRO A 320 34.21 24.81 19.75
CA PRO A 320 35.46 25.40 20.21
C PRO A 320 35.26 26.41 21.34
#